data_AF-A0A0Q9XKM7-F1
#
_entry.id   AF-A0A0Q9XKM7-F1
#
_cell.length_a   1.000
_cell.length_b   1.000
_cell.length_c   1.000
_cell.angle_alpha   90.00
_cell.angle_beta   90.00
_cell.angle_gamma   90.00
#
_symmetry.space_group_name_H-M   'P 1'
#
loop_
_entity.id
_entity.type
_entity.pdbx_description
1 polymer ?
#
loop_
_entity_poly.entity_id
_entity_poly.type
_entity_poly.pdbx_seq_one_letter_code
_entity_poly.pdbx_strand_id
1 'polypeptide(L)'
;MSHNYKGLLLAMILTWSTLLPILVNGTTELQETPLALPVAEFTKPTAATQGEIWEEDDHEVLIRNERGTKSDGLSCRYGKNPWTECDTKTNTRSRTLTLKKGDPACDQTRTIQKKCKKSVSI
;
A
#
# COMPACT_ATOMS: atom_id res chain seq x y z
N MET A 1 -1.35 -15.03 -57.54
CA MET A 1 -1.39 -13.72 -56.85
C MET A 1 -1.36 -13.91 -55.33
N SER A 2 -0.22 -13.74 -54.65
CA SER A 2 -0.13 -13.85 -53.18
C SER A 2 1.03 -13.04 -52.58
N HIS A 3 1.27 -11.85 -53.12
CA HIS A 3 2.11 -10.84 -52.49
C HIS A 3 1.28 -9.56 -52.42
N ASN A 4 1.21 -8.94 -51.23
CA ASN A 4 0.64 -7.62 -50.88
C ASN A 4 -0.38 -7.58 -49.74
N TYR A 5 -0.84 -8.70 -49.16
CA TYR A 5 -1.69 -8.63 -47.95
C TYR A 5 -0.89 -8.26 -46.69
N LYS A 6 0.37 -8.72 -46.59
CA LYS A 6 1.25 -8.43 -45.44
C LYS A 6 1.67 -6.96 -45.39
N GLY A 7 1.90 -6.33 -46.54
CA GLY A 7 2.22 -4.90 -46.64
C GLY A 7 1.03 -4.00 -46.31
N LEU A 8 -0.17 -4.38 -46.77
CA LEU A 8 -1.41 -3.66 -46.47
C LEU A 8 -1.76 -3.70 -44.97
N LEU A 9 -1.56 -4.85 -44.32
CA LEU A 9 -1.77 -5.00 -42.88
C LEU A 9 -0.78 -4.15 -42.04
N LEU A 10 0.50 -4.10 -42.41
CA LEU A 10 1.48 -3.28 -41.69
C LEU A 10 1.20 -1.77 -41.82
N ALA A 11 0.71 -1.31 -42.98
CA ALA A 11 0.34 0.08 -43.18
C ALA A 11 -0.85 0.52 -42.30
N MET A 12 -1.83 -0.37 -42.07
CA MET A 12 -3.00 -0.10 -41.23
C MET A 12 -2.69 -0.01 -39.73
N ILE A 13 -1.64 -0.69 -39.26
CA ILE A 13 -1.26 -0.69 -37.84
C ILE A 13 -0.46 0.59 -37.50
N LEU A 14 0.32 1.12 -38.44
CA LEU A 14 1.13 2.33 -38.25
C LEU A 14 0.31 3.63 -38.29
N THR A 15 -0.85 3.64 -38.96
CA THR A 15 -1.70 4.84 -39.07
C THR A 15 -2.64 5.06 -37.88
N TRP A 16 -2.86 4.05 -37.03
CA TRP A 16 -3.78 4.17 -35.88
C TRP A 16 -3.12 4.69 -34.59
N SER A 17 -1.80 4.90 -34.60
CA SER A 17 -1.02 5.20 -33.38
C SER A 17 -0.82 6.70 -33.10
N THR A 18 -1.53 7.61 -33.77
CA THR A 18 -1.30 9.07 -33.65
C THR A 18 -2.48 9.90 -33.14
N LEU A 19 -3.48 9.29 -32.49
CA LEU A 19 -4.56 10.05 -31.83
C LEU A 19 -4.75 9.62 -30.38
N LEU A 20 -3.88 10.13 -29.51
CA LEU A 20 -4.26 10.43 -28.12
C LEU A 20 -3.62 11.75 -27.69
N PRO A 21 -4.41 12.84 -27.55
CA PRO A 21 -3.91 14.09 -26.97
C PRO A 21 -3.73 13.95 -25.45
N ILE A 22 -2.56 14.40 -25.00
CA ILE A 22 -2.18 14.71 -23.62
C ILE A 22 -2.78 16.08 -23.26
N LEU A 23 -3.21 16.29 -22.01
CA LEU A 23 -3.34 17.55 -21.22
C LEU A 23 -4.43 17.33 -20.15
N VAL A 24 -4.36 17.78 -18.90
CA VAL A 24 -3.40 18.58 -18.15
C VAL A 24 -3.67 18.34 -16.65
N ASN A 25 -2.64 18.43 -15.79
CA ASN A 25 -2.84 18.49 -14.34
C ASN A 25 -3.52 19.82 -13.97
N GLY A 26 -4.64 19.75 -13.27
CA GLY A 26 -5.22 20.89 -12.57
C GLY A 26 -4.45 21.16 -11.28
N THR A 27 -3.67 22.24 -11.28
CA THR A 27 -3.03 22.84 -10.11
C THR A 27 -3.94 23.88 -9.48
N THR A 28 -3.90 23.93 -8.15
CA THR A 28 -4.04 25.11 -7.28
C THR A 28 -5.37 25.86 -7.30
N GLU A 29 -6.12 25.72 -6.21
CA GLU A 29 -7.05 26.74 -5.70
C GLU A 29 -6.65 27.07 -4.25
N LEU A 30 -6.31 28.36 -4.08
CA LEU A 30 -6.52 29.24 -2.93
C LEU A 30 -5.81 28.88 -1.60
N GLN A 31 -4.67 29.50 -1.33
CA GLN A 31 -4.45 30.91 -0.93
C GLN A 31 -4.86 31.18 0.50
N GLU A 32 -3.82 31.46 1.27
CA GLU A 32 -3.77 31.85 2.67
C GLU A 32 -4.75 32.97 3.06
N THR A 33 -5.26 32.89 4.28
CA THR A 33 -5.74 34.08 5.01
C THR A 33 -5.14 34.04 6.42
N PRO A 34 -4.05 34.78 6.67
CA PRO A 34 -3.53 35.02 8.00
C PRO A 34 -3.82 36.49 8.36
N LEU A 35 -4.87 36.77 9.12
CA LEU A 35 -5.07 38.11 9.67
C LEU A 35 -5.56 38.04 11.12
N ALA A 36 -4.58 38.16 12.00
CA ALA A 36 -4.51 39.05 13.15
C ALA A 36 -5.72 39.17 14.11
N LEU A 37 -5.40 38.83 15.36
CA LEU A 37 -6.03 39.26 16.61
C LEU A 37 -6.23 40.80 16.67
N PRO A 38 -7.28 41.25 17.37
CA PRO A 38 -7.08 42.16 18.51
C PRO A 38 -7.64 41.50 19.79
N VAL A 39 -6.78 41.14 20.75
CA VAL A 39 -6.43 41.92 21.96
C VAL A 39 -7.65 42.40 22.77
N ALA A 40 -7.87 41.63 23.84
CA ALA A 40 -8.24 42.01 25.20
C ALA A 40 -9.51 42.84 25.44
N GLU A 41 -10.50 42.20 26.07
CA GLU A 41 -11.15 42.79 27.22
C GLU A 41 -11.04 41.86 28.44
N PHE A 42 -10.39 42.41 29.46
CA PHE A 42 -10.10 41.83 30.75
C PHE A 42 -11.37 41.88 31.60
N THR A 43 -11.99 40.73 31.86
CA THR A 43 -12.86 40.58 33.03
C THR A 43 -12.37 39.44 33.93
N LYS A 44 -12.28 39.81 35.20
CA LYS A 44 -11.58 39.24 36.36
C LYS A 44 -12.01 37.80 36.71
N PRO A 45 -11.13 36.98 37.34
CA PRO A 45 -11.30 35.54 37.45
C PRO A 45 -12.28 35.15 38.56
N THR A 46 -13.15 34.18 38.26
CA THR A 46 -13.87 33.43 39.29
C THR A 46 -13.23 32.06 39.39
N ALA A 47 -12.50 31.86 40.47
CA ALA A 47 -11.99 30.57 40.88
C ALA A 47 -13.15 29.68 41.33
N ALA A 48 -13.36 28.54 40.68
CA ALA A 48 -13.79 27.28 41.30
C ALA A 48 -13.96 26.22 40.21
N THR A 49 -12.97 25.33 40.15
CA THR A 49 -13.14 23.92 39.75
C THR A 49 -13.79 23.70 38.39
N GLN A 50 -13.06 24.05 37.33
CA GLN A 50 -13.30 23.50 36.00
C GLN A 50 -12.79 22.05 36.02
N GLY A 51 -13.62 21.15 36.54
CA GLY A 51 -13.52 19.75 36.18
C GLY A 51 -13.86 19.70 34.70
N GLU A 52 -12.84 19.64 33.86
CA GLU A 52 -12.97 19.27 32.47
C GLU A 52 -13.61 17.88 32.46
N ILE A 53 -14.92 17.84 32.31
CA ILE A 53 -15.65 16.64 31.93
C ILE A 53 -15.23 16.39 30.50
N TRP A 54 -14.25 15.51 30.35
CA TRP A 54 -13.99 14.85 29.09
C TRP A 54 -15.18 13.90 28.90
N GLU A 55 -16.08 14.24 27.99
CA GLU A 55 -17.07 13.29 27.51
C GLU A 55 -16.28 12.21 26.76
N GLU A 56 -15.98 11.10 27.46
CA GLU A 56 -15.43 9.90 26.83
C GLU A 56 -16.48 9.44 25.81
N ASP A 57 -16.13 9.52 24.53
CA ASP A 57 -16.95 9.03 23.44
C ASP A 57 -16.97 7.48 23.55
N ASP A 58 -17.93 6.95 24.31
CA ASP A 58 -18.06 5.56 24.78
C ASP A 58 -18.24 4.50 23.66
N HIS A 59 -17.93 4.83 22.41
CA HIS A 59 -18.30 4.05 21.23
C HIS A 59 -17.10 3.55 20.41
N GLU A 60 -15.90 3.39 20.97
CA GLU A 60 -14.81 2.70 20.26
C GLU A 60 -14.76 1.20 20.60
N VAL A 61 -15.47 0.40 19.80
CA VAL A 61 -15.32 -1.07 19.84
C VAL A 61 -14.16 -1.46 18.93
N LEU A 62 -12.99 -1.75 19.53
CA LEU A 62 -11.87 -2.37 18.83
C LEU A 62 -12.23 -3.82 18.48
N ILE A 63 -12.85 -4.03 17.32
CA ILE A 63 -13.11 -5.38 16.79
C ILE A 63 -11.76 -6.01 16.46
N ARG A 64 -11.28 -6.88 17.36
CA ARG A 64 -10.22 -7.81 17.02
C ARG A 64 -10.80 -8.78 15.99
N ASN A 65 -10.53 -8.54 14.70
CA ASN A 65 -10.89 -9.51 13.66
C ASN A 65 -10.42 -10.89 14.13
N GLU A 66 -11.37 -11.78 14.35
CA GLU A 66 -11.07 -13.16 14.68
C GLU A 66 -10.09 -13.68 13.63
N ARG A 67 -9.00 -14.32 14.07
CA ARG A 67 -7.88 -14.68 13.18
C ARG A 67 -8.40 -15.50 11.99
N GLY A 68 -8.58 -14.80 10.86
CA GLY A 68 -8.87 -15.37 9.56
C GLY A 68 -10.33 -15.76 9.37
N THR A 69 -11.06 -14.93 8.61
CA THR A 69 -12.13 -15.47 7.77
C THR A 69 -11.50 -16.59 6.93
N LYS A 70 -12.02 -17.81 7.03
CA LYS A 70 -11.53 -18.94 6.24
C LYS A 70 -11.87 -18.64 4.79
N SER A 71 -10.94 -18.02 4.06
CA SER A 71 -11.02 -17.90 2.60
C SER A 71 -10.93 -19.31 2.03
N ASP A 72 -12.07 -19.89 1.67
CA ASP A 72 -12.22 -21.33 1.42
C ASP A 72 -11.54 -21.88 0.17
N GLY A 73 -10.74 -21.08 -0.54
CA GLY A 73 -9.95 -21.55 -1.68
C GLY A 73 -9.43 -20.44 -2.58
N LEU A 74 -9.97 -19.23 -2.44
CA LEU A 74 -9.66 -18.10 -3.30
C LEU A 74 -8.31 -17.42 -3.00
N SER A 75 -7.63 -17.75 -1.90
CA SER A 75 -6.31 -17.20 -1.59
C SER A 75 -5.21 -18.26 -1.61
N CYS A 76 -4.08 -17.92 -2.26
CA CYS A 76 -2.90 -18.77 -2.31
C CYS A 76 -2.25 -18.86 -0.92
N ARG A 77 -2.37 -20.03 -0.28
CA ARG A 77 -1.76 -20.35 1.01
C ARG A 77 -0.46 -21.11 0.79
N TYR A 78 0.64 -20.54 1.26
CA TYR A 78 1.97 -21.11 1.10
C TYR A 78 2.56 -21.63 2.42
N GLY A 79 3.17 -22.81 2.36
CA GLY A 79 4.11 -23.30 3.36
C GLY A 79 5.41 -22.51 3.31
N LYS A 80 6.03 -22.31 4.49
CA LYS A 80 7.30 -21.59 4.63
C LYS A 80 8.42 -22.60 4.89
N ASN A 81 9.41 -22.65 4.01
CA ASN A 81 10.60 -23.45 4.25
C ASN A 81 11.58 -22.69 5.18
N PRO A 82 12.61 -23.36 5.70
CA PRO A 82 13.67 -22.69 6.46
C PRO A 82 14.33 -21.57 5.65
N TRP A 83 14.80 -20.54 6.35
CA TRP A 83 15.66 -19.53 5.74
C TRP A 83 17.03 -20.13 5.42
N THR A 84 17.59 -19.73 4.28
CA THR A 84 19.01 -19.94 4.02
C THR A 84 19.84 -19.16 5.03
N GLU A 85 21.11 -19.53 5.12
CA GLU A 85 22.10 -18.73 5.83
C GLU A 85 22.19 -17.31 5.23
N CYS A 86 22.66 -16.35 6.03
CA CYS A 86 22.89 -15.00 5.56
C CYS A 86 24.03 -14.97 4.53
N ASP A 87 23.76 -14.46 3.34
CA ASP A 87 24.82 -14.10 2.40
C ASP A 87 25.49 -12.79 2.85
N THR A 88 26.76 -12.89 3.22
CA THR A 88 27.56 -11.75 3.72
C THR A 88 27.83 -10.72 2.64
N LYS A 89 27.79 -11.08 1.36
CA LYS A 89 28.03 -10.16 0.23
C LYS A 89 26.85 -9.23 0.01
N THR A 90 25.64 -9.77 0.05
CA THR A 90 24.41 -9.02 -0.24
C THR A 90 23.65 -8.59 1.01
N ASN A 91 24.05 -9.08 2.19
CA ASN A 91 23.34 -8.93 3.46
C ASN A 91 21.88 -9.40 3.37
N THR A 92 21.63 -10.47 2.61
CA THR A 92 20.30 -11.04 2.44
C THR A 92 20.26 -12.53 2.70
N ARG A 93 19.09 -13.03 3.06
CA ARG A 93 18.76 -14.44 3.12
C ARG A 93 17.49 -14.69 2.35
N SER A 94 17.38 -15.86 1.73
CA SER A 94 16.22 -16.25 0.95
C SER A 94 15.55 -17.47 1.57
N ARG A 95 14.29 -17.71 1.21
CA ARG A 95 13.64 -18.99 1.45
C ARG A 95 12.63 -19.27 0.38
N THR A 96 12.37 -20.55 0.20
CA THR A 96 11.35 -21.04 -0.71
C THR A 96 10.01 -21.17 0.03
N LEU A 97 8.94 -20.87 -0.67
CA LEU A 97 7.55 -21.04 -0.26
C LEU A 97 6.91 -22.05 -1.21
N THR A 98 6.24 -23.06 -0.67
CA THR A 98 5.56 -24.10 -1.47
C THR A 98 4.05 -23.97 -1.30
N LEU A 99 3.29 -24.00 -2.39
CA LEU A 99 1.83 -23.89 -2.35
C LEU A 99 1.22 -25.07 -1.57
N LYS A 100 0.33 -24.77 -0.62
CA LYS A 100 -0.42 -25.76 0.16
C LYS A 100 -1.88 -25.84 -0.24
N LYS A 101 -2.51 -24.69 -0.49
CA LYS A 101 -3.91 -24.58 -0.92
C LYS A 101 -4.06 -23.30 -1.75
N GLY A 102 -4.80 -23.34 -2.84
CA GLY A 102 -5.06 -22.17 -3.67
C GLY A 102 -5.64 -22.56 -5.02
N ASP A 103 -5.88 -21.55 -5.86
CA ASP A 103 -6.28 -21.70 -7.25
C ASP A 103 -5.13 -22.28 -8.11
N PRO A 104 -5.40 -23.01 -9.20
CA PRO A 104 -4.38 -23.41 -10.17
C PRO A 104 -3.56 -22.25 -10.76
N ALA A 105 -4.06 -21.02 -10.74
CA ALA A 105 -3.32 -19.82 -11.13
C ALA A 105 -2.24 -19.40 -10.11
N CYS A 106 -2.24 -19.97 -8.90
CA CYS A 106 -1.18 -19.72 -7.91
C CYS A 106 0.12 -20.40 -8.35
N ASP A 107 1.24 -19.68 -8.25
CA ASP A 107 2.55 -20.29 -8.46
C ASP A 107 2.76 -21.43 -7.46
N GLN A 108 3.25 -22.58 -7.94
CA GLN A 108 3.53 -23.75 -7.09
C GLN A 108 4.65 -23.46 -6.07
N THR A 109 5.65 -22.69 -6.50
CA THR A 109 6.82 -22.34 -5.68
C THR A 109 7.13 -20.86 -5.84
N ARG A 110 7.39 -20.17 -4.73
CA ARG A 110 7.84 -18.76 -4.72
C ARG A 110 9.07 -18.60 -3.84
N THR A 111 10.00 -17.75 -4.23
CA THR A 111 11.14 -17.39 -3.39
C THR A 111 10.91 -16.04 -2.77
N ILE A 112 11.16 -15.91 -1.47
CA ILE A 112 11.17 -14.61 -0.79
C ILE A 112 12.56 -14.33 -0.25
N GLN A 113 12.96 -13.06 -0.28
CA GLN A 113 14.24 -12.60 0.24
C GLN A 113 13.99 -11.56 1.32
N LYS A 114 14.84 -11.56 2.35
CA LYS A 114 14.86 -10.54 3.38
C LYS A 114 16.30 -10.16 3.70
N LYS A 115 16.49 -8.93 4.18
CA LYS A 115 17.77 -8.54 4.77
C LYS A 115 18.09 -9.44 5.96
N CYS A 116 19.37 -9.70 6.16
CA CYS A 116 19.83 -10.47 7.31
C CYS A 116 19.48 -9.73 8.61
N LYS A 117 19.20 -10.50 9.66
CA LYS A 117 19.04 -9.91 10.98
C LYS A 117 20.43 -9.45 11.43
N LYS A 118 20.58 -8.18 11.81
CA LYS A 118 21.76 -7.74 12.55
C LYS A 118 21.74 -8.49 13.89
N SER A 119 22.73 -9.34 14.13
CA SER A 119 22.86 -10.01 15.42
C SER A 119 22.99 -8.94 16.49
N VAL A 120 22.05 -8.89 17.43
CA VAL A 120 22.32 -8.31 18.74
C VAL A 120 23.10 -9.41 19.46
N SER A 121 24.42 -9.29 19.47
CA SER A 121 25.27 -10.01 20.40
C SER A 121 24.87 -9.55 21.80
N ILE A 122 24.22 -10.43 22.56
CA ILE A 122 23.95 -10.28 23.99
C ILE A 122 25.18 -10.80 24.73
#